data_AF-A0A831STU4-F1
#
_entry.id   AF-A0A831STU4-F1
#
_cell.length_a   1.000
_cell.length_b   1.000
_cell.length_c   1.000
_cell.angle_alpha   90.00
_cell.angle_beta   90.00
_cell.angle_gamma   90.00
#
_symmetry.space_group_name_H-M   'P 1'
#
loop_
_entity.id
_entity.type
_entity.pdbx_description
1 polymer ?
#
loop_
_entity_poly.entity_id
_entity_poly.type
_entity_poly.pdbx_seq_one_letter_code
_entity_poly.pdbx_strand_id
1 'polypeptide(L)'
;MSNKRILSGMRPTGRLHLGHYTGALENWVARQNETLTGGTRAYDTFFLIADYHTLTTSLETGDIDAHTIDMVTDWLAAGVDPHISPVFRQSRIKQHAELFLIFSMLITASRLERNPTLKDQVRDLNMEALTYGHLGYPVLQAADILLYKGNIVPVGEDQIPHVEITREIARRFNNHFPLPDGNGVFEEPEPLITRCPRLLGLDGKTKMSKSLGNTILLSDSPEEIMQKMRKAVTDTQKIRKNDPGRPEVCTVFSYHQR
;
A
#
# COMPACT_ATOMS: atom_id res chain seq x y z
N MET A 1 -3.50 -19.88 -19.57
CA MET A 1 -2.81 -19.15 -18.48
C MET A 1 -3.88 -18.37 -17.74
N SER A 2 -3.95 -18.46 -16.40
CA SER A 2 -4.91 -17.64 -15.67
C SER A 2 -4.55 -16.16 -15.87
N ASN A 3 -5.55 -15.30 -16.03
CA ASN A 3 -5.31 -13.86 -16.07
C ASN A 3 -4.59 -13.43 -14.79
N LYS A 4 -3.53 -12.64 -14.93
CA LYS A 4 -2.78 -12.11 -13.79
C LYS A 4 -3.66 -11.10 -13.06
N ARG A 5 -3.97 -11.37 -11.79
CA ARG A 5 -4.81 -10.51 -10.96
C ARG A 5 -3.98 -9.82 -9.91
N ILE A 6 -4.13 -8.50 -9.86
CA ILE A 6 -3.50 -7.62 -8.89
C ILE A 6 -4.57 -7.05 -7.98
N LEU A 7 -4.39 -7.24 -6.69
CA LEU A 7 -5.07 -6.44 -5.67
C LEU A 7 -4.04 -5.49 -5.04
N SER A 8 -4.38 -4.21 -4.98
CA SER A 8 -3.63 -3.22 -4.19
C SER A 8 -4.60 -2.29 -3.48
N GLY A 9 -4.14 -1.56 -2.48
CA GLY A 9 -5.02 -0.71 -1.69
C GLY A 9 -4.29 0.14 -0.67
N MET A 10 -5.02 1.07 -0.07
CA MET A 10 -4.52 1.88 1.04
C MET A 10 -5.57 2.01 2.13
N ARG A 11 -5.10 2.20 3.35
CA ARG A 11 -5.96 2.63 4.47
C ARG A 11 -6.39 4.08 4.23
N PRO A 12 -7.67 4.43 4.42
CA PRO A 12 -8.13 5.81 4.29
C PRO A 12 -7.55 6.68 5.40
N THR A 13 -6.54 7.48 5.06
CA THR A 13 -5.85 8.41 5.99
C THR A 13 -6.02 9.88 5.58
N GLY A 14 -6.93 10.17 4.65
CA GLY A 14 -7.17 11.50 4.07
C GLY A 14 -6.29 11.77 2.86
N ARG A 15 -6.18 13.05 2.51
CA ARG A 15 -5.44 13.55 1.33
C ARG A 15 -4.04 12.92 1.18
N LEU A 16 -3.69 12.65 -0.06
CA LEU A 16 -2.43 12.05 -0.48
C LEU A 16 -1.39 13.11 -0.84
N HIS A 17 -0.16 12.66 -0.98
CA HIS A 17 1.01 13.50 -1.24
C HIS A 17 1.91 12.87 -2.29
N LEU A 18 2.89 13.60 -2.81
CA LEU A 18 3.80 13.12 -3.87
C LEU A 18 4.48 11.78 -3.54
N GLY A 19 4.77 11.52 -2.26
CA GLY A 19 5.26 10.21 -1.83
C GLY A 19 4.30 9.04 -2.08
N HIS A 20 2.98 9.24 -1.99
CA HIS A 20 1.97 8.23 -2.33
C HIS A 20 1.86 8.05 -3.84
N TYR A 21 1.93 9.15 -4.60
CA TYR A 21 1.87 9.12 -6.06
C TYR A 21 3.03 8.29 -6.64
N THR A 22 4.26 8.67 -6.30
CA THR A 22 5.50 7.99 -6.74
C THR A 22 5.70 6.63 -6.10
N GLY A 23 5.03 6.36 -4.98
CA GLY A 23 5.15 5.10 -4.24
C GLY A 23 4.17 4.01 -4.69
N ALA A 24 3.00 4.40 -5.23
CA ALA A 24 1.94 3.46 -5.54
C ALA A 24 1.07 3.88 -6.73
N LEU A 25 0.52 5.11 -6.75
CA LEU A 25 -0.50 5.49 -7.75
C LEU A 25 0.04 5.44 -9.18
N GLU A 26 1.26 5.89 -9.42
CA GLU A 26 1.90 5.79 -10.74
C GLU A 26 1.97 4.34 -11.23
N ASN A 27 2.34 3.41 -10.33
CA ASN A 27 2.36 1.98 -10.66
C ASN A 27 0.96 1.43 -10.90
N TRP A 28 -0.03 1.84 -10.11
CA TRP A 28 -1.43 1.43 -10.31
C TRP A 28 -1.94 1.86 -11.68
N VAL A 29 -1.68 3.10 -12.07
CA VAL A 29 -2.09 3.64 -13.37
C VAL A 29 -1.35 2.97 -14.52
N ALA A 30 -0.07 2.65 -14.34
CA ALA A 30 0.67 1.87 -15.34
C ALA A 30 0.11 0.45 -15.48
N ARG A 31 -0.14 -0.26 -14.37
CA ARG A 31 -0.61 -1.66 -14.36
C ARG A 31 -2.04 -1.81 -14.86
N GLN A 32 -2.95 -0.89 -14.56
CA GLN A 32 -4.32 -0.95 -15.09
C GLN A 32 -4.38 -0.81 -16.62
N ASN A 33 -3.44 -0.06 -17.20
CA ASN A 33 -3.40 0.25 -18.64
C ASN A 33 -2.43 -0.64 -19.43
N GLU A 34 -1.69 -1.53 -18.76
CA GLU A 34 -0.71 -2.38 -19.41
C GLU A 34 -1.42 -3.43 -20.29
N THR A 35 -1.03 -3.51 -21.56
CA THR A 35 -1.59 -4.43 -22.55
C THR A 35 -0.52 -5.36 -23.10
N LEU A 36 -0.93 -6.59 -23.43
CA LEU A 36 -0.10 -7.56 -24.13
C LEU A 36 -0.19 -7.34 -25.64
N THR A 37 0.70 -8.00 -26.39
CA THR A 37 0.63 -8.07 -27.85
C THR A 37 -0.77 -8.59 -28.27
N GLY A 38 -1.53 -7.76 -28.98
CA GLY A 38 -2.92 -8.06 -29.35
C GLY A 38 -3.99 -7.23 -28.62
N GLY A 39 -3.59 -6.29 -27.75
CA GLY A 39 -4.50 -5.29 -27.15
C GLY A 39 -5.29 -5.77 -25.93
N THR A 40 -5.11 -7.03 -25.51
CA THR A 40 -5.69 -7.55 -24.27
C THR A 40 -4.93 -7.02 -23.06
N ARG A 41 -5.62 -6.73 -21.95
CA ARG A 41 -4.96 -6.29 -20.72
C ARG A 41 -4.00 -7.34 -20.18
N ALA A 42 -2.84 -6.90 -19.70
CA ALA A 42 -1.86 -7.74 -19.04
C ALA A 42 -2.29 -8.14 -17.62
N TYR A 43 -3.05 -7.27 -16.95
CA TYR A 43 -3.52 -7.48 -15.59
C TYR A 43 -5.02 -7.15 -15.43
N ASP A 44 -5.68 -7.94 -14.60
CA ASP A 44 -6.96 -7.61 -13.99
C ASP A 44 -6.67 -6.97 -12.62
N THR A 45 -6.87 -5.66 -12.50
CA THR A 45 -6.47 -4.87 -11.32
C THR A 45 -7.68 -4.48 -10.47
N PHE A 46 -7.49 -4.48 -9.16
CA PHE A 46 -8.50 -4.19 -8.14
C PHE A 46 -7.90 -3.24 -7.10
N PHE A 47 -8.62 -2.16 -6.76
CA PHE A 47 -8.14 -1.15 -5.82
C PHE A 47 -9.04 -1.06 -4.58
N LEU A 48 -8.45 -1.38 -3.43
CA LEU A 48 -9.12 -1.56 -2.14
C LEU A 48 -8.95 -0.34 -1.23
N ILE A 49 -10.06 0.24 -0.79
CA ILE A 49 -10.11 1.15 0.36
C ILE A 49 -10.18 0.27 1.62
N ALA A 50 -9.04 0.12 2.29
CA ALA A 50 -8.82 -0.84 3.37
C ALA A 50 -9.25 -0.28 4.74
N ASP A 51 -10.55 -0.07 4.95
CA ASP A 51 -11.05 0.63 6.13
C ASP A 51 -11.11 -0.24 7.41
N TYR A 52 -11.23 -1.57 7.32
CA TYR A 52 -11.05 -2.42 8.50
C TYR A 52 -9.59 -2.43 8.98
N HIS A 53 -8.62 -2.29 8.07
CA HIS A 53 -7.21 -2.15 8.44
C HIS A 53 -6.89 -0.87 9.21
N THR A 54 -7.74 0.16 9.16
CA THR A 54 -7.58 1.35 10.02
C THR A 54 -7.81 0.99 11.50
N LEU A 55 -8.76 0.08 11.76
CA LEU A 55 -9.16 -0.35 13.10
C LEU A 55 -8.07 -1.14 13.85
N THR A 56 -7.06 -1.64 13.12
CA THR A 56 -5.92 -2.36 13.73
C THR A 56 -4.96 -1.42 14.44
N THR A 57 -5.02 -0.11 14.18
CA THR A 57 -4.17 0.92 14.80
C THR A 57 -4.94 2.00 15.55
N SER A 58 -6.21 2.24 15.21
CA SER A 58 -7.06 3.22 15.89
C SER A 58 -8.52 2.81 15.83
N LEU A 59 -9.24 2.87 16.96
CA LEU A 59 -10.68 2.64 17.01
C LEU A 59 -11.50 3.90 16.74
N GLU A 60 -10.85 5.05 16.55
CA GLU A 60 -11.51 6.29 16.15
C GLU A 60 -11.99 6.20 14.70
N THR A 61 -13.31 6.32 14.51
CA THR A 61 -13.96 6.08 13.20
C THR A 61 -14.52 7.34 12.55
N GLY A 62 -14.58 8.46 13.27
CA GLY A 62 -15.26 9.69 12.83
C GLY A 62 -14.78 10.21 11.48
N ASP A 63 -13.48 10.09 11.20
CA ASP A 63 -12.87 10.63 9.98
C ASP A 63 -12.77 9.62 8.83
N ILE A 64 -13.09 8.34 9.03
CA ILE A 64 -12.87 7.29 8.02
C ILE A 64 -13.61 7.60 6.72
N ASP A 65 -14.84 8.08 6.80
CA ASP A 65 -15.66 8.38 5.63
C ASP A 65 -15.12 9.61 4.88
N ALA A 66 -14.79 10.70 5.58
CA ALA A 66 -14.18 11.89 4.98
C ALA A 66 -12.82 11.56 4.35
N HIS A 67 -11.97 10.82 5.07
CA HIS A 67 -10.68 10.35 4.59
C HIS A 67 -10.79 9.43 3.37
N THR A 68 -11.85 8.63 3.29
CA THR A 68 -12.14 7.79 2.13
C THR A 68 -12.43 8.66 0.91
N ILE A 69 -13.28 9.67 1.04
CA ILE A 69 -13.63 10.58 -0.06
C ILE A 69 -12.39 11.33 -0.56
N ASP A 70 -11.61 11.92 0.35
CA ASP A 70 -10.36 12.62 0.00
C ASP A 70 -9.39 11.71 -0.77
N MET A 71 -9.14 10.51 -0.21
CA MET A 71 -8.19 9.57 -0.79
C MET A 71 -8.63 9.07 -2.17
N VAL A 72 -9.90 8.73 -2.34
CA VAL A 72 -10.43 8.27 -3.64
C VAL A 72 -10.42 9.41 -4.66
N THR A 73 -10.70 10.65 -4.23
CA THR A 73 -10.59 11.82 -5.12
C THR A 73 -9.17 11.95 -5.67
N ASP A 74 -8.17 11.79 -4.81
CA ASP A 74 -6.76 11.81 -5.22
C ASP A 74 -6.39 10.62 -6.12
N TRP A 75 -6.96 9.43 -5.91
CA TRP A 75 -6.75 8.28 -6.80
C TRP A 75 -7.28 8.55 -8.21
N LEU A 76 -8.51 9.07 -8.31
CA LEU A 76 -9.13 9.43 -9.58
C LEU A 76 -8.34 10.54 -10.29
N ALA A 77 -7.93 11.57 -9.55
CA ALA A 77 -7.13 12.67 -10.09
C ALA A 77 -5.74 12.19 -10.59
N ALA A 78 -5.15 11.18 -9.95
CA ALA A 78 -3.91 10.56 -10.40
C ALA A 78 -4.08 9.68 -11.65
N GLY A 79 -5.32 9.35 -12.04
CA GLY A 79 -5.64 8.58 -13.24
C GLY A 79 -6.13 7.15 -13.00
N VAL A 80 -6.41 6.75 -11.76
CA VAL A 80 -7.11 5.48 -11.49
C VAL A 80 -8.51 5.54 -12.10
N ASP A 81 -8.86 4.57 -12.95
CA ASP A 81 -10.15 4.54 -13.63
C ASP A 81 -11.03 3.39 -13.12
N PRO A 82 -12.13 3.68 -12.39
CA PRO A 82 -13.08 2.68 -11.89
C PRO A 82 -13.76 1.85 -12.98
N HIS A 83 -13.81 2.34 -14.23
CA HIS A 83 -14.39 1.61 -15.36
C HIS A 83 -13.42 0.53 -15.89
N ILE A 84 -12.12 0.68 -15.64
CA ILE A 84 -11.09 -0.30 -15.97
C ILE A 84 -10.87 -1.23 -14.77
N SER A 85 -10.68 -0.64 -13.59
CA SER A 85 -10.25 -1.33 -12.38
C SER A 85 -11.23 -1.06 -11.24
N PRO A 86 -11.94 -2.06 -10.72
CA PRO A 86 -12.89 -1.85 -9.64
C PRO A 86 -12.25 -1.19 -8.42
N VAL A 87 -12.82 -0.06 -7.99
CA VAL A 87 -12.49 0.64 -6.74
C VAL A 87 -13.59 0.35 -5.73
N PHE A 88 -13.25 -0.20 -4.56
CA PHE A 88 -14.27 -0.60 -3.58
C PHE A 88 -13.78 -0.51 -2.14
N ARG A 89 -14.75 -0.45 -1.21
CA ARG A 89 -14.52 -0.35 0.22
C ARG A 89 -14.56 -1.72 0.88
N GLN A 90 -13.52 -2.04 1.66
CA GLN A 90 -13.34 -3.34 2.31
C GLN A 90 -14.56 -3.72 3.16
N SER A 91 -15.02 -2.84 4.04
CA SER A 91 -16.16 -3.11 4.93
C SER A 91 -17.52 -3.25 4.24
N ARG A 92 -17.63 -2.90 2.95
CA ARG A 92 -18.86 -3.11 2.16
C ARG A 92 -18.96 -4.54 1.61
N ILE A 93 -17.88 -5.32 1.67
CA ILE A 93 -17.84 -6.70 1.18
C ILE A 93 -17.57 -7.63 2.37
N LYS A 94 -18.64 -8.19 2.93
CA LYS A 94 -18.60 -8.93 4.20
C LYS A 94 -17.79 -10.23 4.13
N GLN A 95 -17.60 -10.75 2.92
CA GLN A 95 -16.78 -11.93 2.64
C GLN A 95 -15.32 -11.76 3.06
N HIS A 96 -14.81 -10.52 3.13
CA HIS A 96 -13.49 -10.26 3.71
C HIS A 96 -13.42 -10.66 5.18
N ALA A 97 -14.43 -10.29 5.97
CA ALA A 97 -14.50 -10.61 7.38
C ALA A 97 -14.78 -12.12 7.62
N GLU A 98 -15.63 -12.72 6.79
CA GLU A 98 -15.92 -14.15 6.84
C GLU A 98 -14.68 -14.99 6.48
N LEU A 99 -13.97 -14.64 5.42
CA LEU A 99 -12.77 -15.35 5.02
C LEU A 99 -11.62 -15.14 6.01
N PHE A 100 -11.50 -13.94 6.60
CA PHE A 100 -10.59 -13.68 7.71
C PHE A 100 -10.85 -14.61 8.91
N LEU A 101 -12.12 -14.79 9.30
CA LEU A 101 -12.49 -15.73 10.37
C LEU A 101 -12.01 -17.15 10.04
N ILE A 102 -12.26 -17.64 8.84
CA ILE A 102 -11.83 -18.98 8.41
C ILE A 102 -10.29 -19.07 8.44
N PHE A 103 -9.60 -18.09 7.86
CA PHE A 103 -8.14 -18.07 7.81
C PHE A 103 -7.47 -17.96 9.17
N SER A 104 -8.12 -17.33 10.15
CA SER A 104 -7.61 -17.26 11.53
C SER A 104 -7.46 -18.63 12.19
N MET A 105 -8.21 -19.64 11.73
CA MET A 105 -8.13 -21.03 12.21
C MET A 105 -6.99 -21.82 11.54
N LEU A 106 -6.38 -21.27 10.47
CA LEU A 106 -5.33 -21.94 9.69
C LEU A 106 -3.92 -21.51 10.08
N ILE A 107 -3.75 -20.48 10.91
CA ILE A 107 -2.44 -19.94 11.28
C ILE A 107 -2.33 -19.75 12.79
N THR A 108 -1.14 -20.01 13.34
CA THR A 108 -0.91 -19.90 14.79
C THR A 108 -0.47 -18.49 15.18
N ALA A 109 -0.83 -18.07 16.40
CA ALA A 109 -0.34 -16.80 16.96
C ALA A 109 1.19 -16.70 16.93
N SER A 110 1.91 -17.76 17.32
CA SER A 110 3.38 -17.80 17.30
C SER A 110 3.99 -17.65 15.89
N ARG A 111 3.25 -17.98 14.83
CA ARG A 111 3.70 -17.71 13.45
C ARG A 111 3.59 -16.23 13.10
N LEU A 112 2.52 -15.57 13.56
CA LEU A 112 2.27 -14.14 13.36
C LEU A 112 3.23 -13.27 14.20
N GLU A 113 3.51 -13.65 15.45
CA GLU A 113 4.47 -12.95 16.34
C GLU A 113 5.91 -12.96 15.80
N ARG A 114 6.24 -13.91 14.93
CA ARG A 114 7.56 -14.01 14.26
C ARG A 114 7.66 -13.15 13.00
N ASN A 115 6.62 -12.46 12.60
CA ASN A 115 6.65 -11.55 11.47
C ASN A 115 7.56 -10.34 11.77
N PRO A 116 8.65 -10.11 11.03
CA PRO A 116 9.58 -9.00 11.28
C PRO A 116 8.90 -7.63 11.11
N THR A 117 8.02 -7.47 10.12
CA THR A 117 7.33 -6.20 9.84
C THR A 117 6.42 -5.78 10.98
N LEU A 118 5.77 -6.75 11.64
CA LEU A 118 4.96 -6.52 12.84
C LEU A 118 5.83 -6.00 14.00
N LYS A 119 7.01 -6.59 14.21
CA LYS A 119 7.93 -6.17 15.28
C LYS A 119 8.43 -4.73 15.06
N ASP A 120 8.77 -4.39 13.82
CA ASP A 120 9.16 -3.03 13.47
C ASP A 120 8.01 -2.03 13.71
N GLN A 121 6.77 -2.39 13.34
CA GLN A 121 5.59 -1.54 13.60
C GLN A 121 5.31 -1.33 15.09
N VAL A 122 5.38 -2.38 15.91
CA VAL A 122 5.16 -2.26 17.37
C VAL A 122 6.18 -1.30 17.99
N ARG A 123 7.44 -1.37 17.57
CA ARG A 123 8.49 -0.45 18.01
C ARG A 123 8.23 0.97 17.52
N ASP A 124 7.95 1.15 16.23
CA ASP A 124 7.83 2.48 15.61
C ASP A 124 6.55 3.23 16.06
N LEU A 125 5.48 2.50 16.39
CA LEU A 125 4.23 3.04 16.90
C LEU A 125 4.20 3.16 18.43
N ASN A 126 5.28 2.77 19.13
CA ASN A 126 5.36 2.74 20.61
C ASN A 126 4.14 2.07 21.26
N MET A 127 3.72 0.92 20.73
CA MET A 127 2.53 0.23 21.23
C MET A 127 2.85 -0.47 22.56
N GLU A 128 2.15 -0.09 23.64
CA GLU A 128 2.29 -0.73 24.96
C GLU A 128 1.82 -2.18 24.98
N ALA A 129 0.79 -2.49 24.19
CA ALA A 129 0.24 -3.83 24.05
C ALA A 129 -0.21 -4.09 22.61
N LEU A 130 0.06 -5.30 22.13
CA LEU A 130 -0.39 -5.76 20.83
C LEU A 130 -1.83 -6.25 20.91
N THR A 131 -2.76 -5.58 20.21
CA THR A 131 -4.14 -6.06 20.11
C THR A 131 -4.20 -7.29 19.19
N TYR A 132 -5.18 -8.17 19.42
CA TYR A 132 -5.41 -9.32 18.55
C TYR A 132 -5.67 -8.90 17.09
N GLY A 133 -6.39 -7.79 16.88
CA GLY A 133 -6.63 -7.24 15.56
C GLY A 133 -5.35 -6.79 14.86
N HIS A 134 -4.40 -6.19 15.59
CA HIS A 134 -3.10 -5.83 15.04
C HIS A 134 -2.23 -7.06 14.78
N LEU A 135 -2.20 -8.05 15.69
CA LEU A 135 -1.50 -9.31 15.43
C LEU A 135 -2.05 -10.02 14.17
N GLY A 136 -3.37 -9.98 14.00
CA GLY A 136 -4.11 -10.66 12.94
C GLY A 136 -4.19 -9.92 11.61
N TYR A 137 -3.72 -8.66 11.49
CA TYR A 137 -3.89 -7.91 10.24
C TYR A 137 -3.27 -8.59 9.01
N PRO A 138 -2.13 -9.33 9.08
CA PRO A 138 -1.61 -10.06 7.93
C PRO A 138 -2.56 -11.16 7.44
N VAL A 139 -3.38 -11.71 8.34
CA VAL A 139 -4.43 -12.70 8.00
C VAL A 139 -5.61 -12.00 7.32
N LEU A 140 -5.97 -10.80 7.78
CA LEU A 140 -6.99 -9.98 7.10
C LEU A 140 -6.51 -9.59 5.69
N GLN A 141 -5.24 -9.22 5.55
CA GLN A 141 -4.62 -8.93 4.24
C GLN A 141 -4.62 -10.18 3.34
N ALA A 142 -4.38 -11.37 3.90
CA ALA A 142 -4.49 -12.62 3.15
C ALA A 142 -5.93 -12.86 2.66
N ALA A 143 -6.94 -12.59 3.49
CA ALA A 143 -8.35 -12.64 3.09
C ALA A 143 -8.64 -11.65 1.96
N ASP A 144 -8.12 -10.42 2.06
CA ASP A 144 -8.28 -9.42 1.01
C ASP A 144 -7.76 -9.92 -0.33
N ILE A 145 -6.53 -10.45 -0.36
CA ILE A 145 -5.85 -10.92 -1.59
C ILE A 145 -6.56 -12.15 -2.18
N LEU A 146 -6.80 -13.17 -1.36
CA LEU A 146 -7.26 -14.48 -1.83
C LEU A 146 -8.74 -14.47 -2.23
N LEU A 147 -9.57 -13.57 -1.66
CA LEU A 147 -10.97 -13.43 -2.05
C LEU A 147 -11.15 -13.12 -3.54
N TYR A 148 -10.24 -12.34 -4.13
CA TYR A 148 -10.26 -12.01 -5.57
C TYR A 148 -9.40 -12.95 -6.41
N LYS A 149 -8.82 -13.98 -5.79
CA LYS A 149 -7.79 -14.84 -6.38
C LYS A 149 -6.63 -14.00 -6.95
N GLY A 150 -6.18 -13.00 -6.19
CA GLY A 150 -5.01 -12.21 -6.54
C GLY A 150 -3.77 -13.11 -6.54
N ASN A 151 -3.16 -13.30 -7.72
CA ASN A 151 -1.98 -14.15 -7.89
C ASN A 151 -0.70 -13.35 -8.06
N ILE A 152 -0.79 -12.02 -8.19
CA ILE A 152 0.35 -11.10 -8.17
C ILE A 152 0.05 -9.96 -7.19
N VAL A 153 0.97 -9.71 -6.26
CA VAL A 153 0.78 -8.67 -5.23
C VAL A 153 1.94 -7.67 -5.30
N PRO A 154 1.70 -6.44 -5.81
CA PRO A 154 2.70 -5.38 -5.80
C PRO A 154 3.02 -4.97 -4.37
N VAL A 155 4.28 -5.14 -3.97
CA VAL A 155 4.73 -4.88 -2.60
C VAL A 155 6.14 -4.28 -2.55
N GLY A 156 6.36 -3.45 -1.53
CA GLY A 156 7.71 -3.12 -1.08
C GLY A 156 8.38 -4.31 -0.37
N GLU A 157 9.70 -4.25 -0.24
CA GLU A 157 10.48 -5.32 0.42
C GLU A 157 10.02 -5.58 1.86
N ASP A 158 9.58 -4.54 2.57
CA ASP A 158 9.06 -4.61 3.94
C ASP A 158 7.72 -5.36 4.07
N GLN A 159 7.01 -5.57 2.96
CA GLN A 159 5.70 -6.24 2.93
C GLN A 159 5.79 -7.69 2.44
N ILE A 160 6.96 -8.15 1.97
CA ILE A 160 7.19 -9.55 1.56
C ILE A 160 6.76 -10.56 2.64
N PRO A 161 7.04 -10.34 3.95
CA PRO A 161 6.60 -11.25 5.01
C PRO A 161 5.08 -11.47 5.06
N HIS A 162 4.27 -10.46 4.73
CA HIS A 162 2.80 -10.58 4.68
C HIS A 162 2.34 -11.41 3.48
N VAL A 163 3.01 -11.27 2.33
CA VAL A 163 2.73 -12.10 1.15
C VAL A 163 3.08 -13.54 1.44
N GLU A 164 4.18 -13.83 2.16
CA GLU A 164 4.50 -15.21 2.54
C GLU A 164 3.49 -15.80 3.51
N ILE A 165 2.97 -15.02 4.47
CA ILE A 165 1.84 -15.45 5.32
C ILE A 165 0.61 -15.80 4.46
N THR A 166 0.32 -14.97 3.45
CA THR A 166 -0.79 -15.22 2.52
C THR A 166 -0.61 -16.52 1.73
N ARG A 167 0.60 -16.78 1.22
CA ARG A 167 0.95 -18.03 0.53
C ARG A 167 0.82 -19.25 1.45
N GLU A 168 1.30 -19.13 2.69
CA GLU A 168 1.17 -20.19 3.69
C GLU A 168 -0.30 -20.52 3.99
N ILE A 169 -1.14 -19.49 4.14
CA ILE A 169 -2.59 -19.66 4.35
C ILE A 169 -3.24 -20.33 3.13
N ALA A 170 -2.92 -19.92 1.91
CA ALA A 170 -3.43 -20.53 0.68
C ALA A 170 -3.09 -22.04 0.62
N ARG A 171 -1.83 -22.41 0.88
CA ARG A 171 -1.38 -23.81 0.93
C ARG A 171 -2.15 -24.61 1.98
N ARG A 172 -2.25 -24.08 3.20
CA ARG A 172 -2.96 -24.76 4.31
C ARG A 172 -4.43 -24.94 4.01
N PHE A 173 -5.08 -23.93 3.43
CA PHE A 173 -6.47 -24.01 3.02
C PHE A 173 -6.68 -25.10 1.97
N ASN A 174 -5.88 -25.09 0.90
CA ASN A 174 -5.98 -26.08 -0.19
C ASN A 174 -5.75 -27.52 0.31
N ASN A 175 -4.86 -27.71 1.28
CA ASN A 175 -4.60 -29.03 1.86
C ASN A 175 -5.76 -29.54 2.74
N HIS A 176 -6.44 -28.65 3.47
CA HIS A 176 -7.55 -29.04 4.35
C HIS A 176 -8.89 -29.11 3.62
N PHE A 177 -9.09 -28.24 2.63
CA PHE A 177 -10.35 -28.07 1.91
C PHE A 177 -10.12 -28.10 0.39
N PRO A 178 -9.64 -29.23 -0.17
CA PRO A 178 -9.52 -29.37 -1.61
C PRO A 178 -10.90 -29.36 -2.26
N LEU A 179 -10.95 -28.95 -3.52
CA LEU A 179 -12.14 -29.07 -4.36
C LEU A 179 -12.47 -30.56 -4.61
N PRO A 180 -13.72 -30.90 -4.99
CA PRO A 180 -14.12 -32.29 -5.24
C PRO A 180 -13.31 -33.01 -6.32
N ASP A 181 -12.66 -32.26 -7.22
CA ASP A 181 -11.78 -32.75 -8.29
C ASP A 181 -10.32 -32.93 -7.82
N GLY A 182 -10.02 -32.65 -6.56
CA GLY A 182 -8.68 -32.73 -5.96
C GLY A 182 -7.83 -31.47 -6.12
N ASN A 183 -8.32 -30.42 -6.81
CA ASN A 183 -7.58 -29.17 -7.01
C ASN A 183 -7.67 -28.23 -5.79
N GLY A 184 -6.73 -27.29 -5.70
CA GLY A 184 -6.76 -26.21 -4.70
C GLY A 184 -7.77 -25.12 -5.05
N VAL A 185 -8.30 -24.44 -4.02
CA VAL A 185 -9.23 -23.30 -4.17
C VAL A 185 -8.48 -22.02 -4.54
N PHE A 186 -7.32 -21.80 -3.94
CA PHE A 186 -6.52 -20.58 -4.06
C PHE A 186 -5.17 -20.84 -4.76
N GLU A 187 -4.82 -19.98 -5.71
CA GLU A 187 -3.43 -19.90 -6.21
C GLU A 187 -2.55 -19.23 -5.15
N GLU A 188 -1.28 -19.62 -5.06
CA GLU A 188 -0.33 -18.94 -4.17
C GLU A 188 0.10 -17.61 -4.80
N PRO A 189 -0.12 -16.45 -4.14
CA PRO A 189 0.27 -15.16 -4.71
C PRO A 189 1.79 -15.01 -4.81
N GLU A 190 2.24 -14.42 -5.91
CA GLU A 190 3.64 -14.03 -6.10
C GLU A 190 3.85 -12.55 -5.76
N PRO A 191 4.87 -12.22 -4.95
CA PRO A 191 5.21 -10.83 -4.69
C PRO A 191 5.83 -10.20 -5.95
N LEU A 192 5.25 -9.09 -6.40
CA LEU A 192 5.87 -8.24 -7.41
C LEU A 192 6.60 -7.11 -6.69
N ILE A 193 7.92 -7.25 -6.56
CA ILE A 193 8.76 -6.27 -5.86
C ILE A 193 8.78 -4.97 -6.69
N THR A 194 8.12 -3.95 -6.15
CA THR A 194 8.17 -2.61 -6.75
C THR A 194 9.35 -1.87 -6.14
N ARG A 195 10.37 -1.57 -6.96
CA ARG A 195 11.41 -0.60 -6.60
C ARG A 195 10.81 0.79 -6.66
N CYS A 196 10.04 1.14 -5.63
CA CYS A 196 9.61 2.52 -5.41
C CYS A 196 10.62 3.13 -4.45
N PRO A 197 11.61 3.92 -4.92
CA PRO A 197 12.47 4.63 -4.00
C PRO A 197 11.56 5.50 -3.12
N ARG A 198 11.80 5.49 -1.80
CA ARG A 198 11.02 6.33 -0.89
C ARG A 198 11.31 7.79 -1.25
N LEU A 199 10.29 8.56 -1.59
CA LEU A 199 10.47 10.00 -1.84
C LEU A 199 10.77 10.69 -0.50
N LEU A 200 11.94 11.32 -0.41
CA LEU A 200 12.31 12.11 0.76
C LEU A 200 11.29 13.24 0.97
N GLY A 201 10.99 13.55 2.22
CA GLY A 201 10.22 14.74 2.56
C GLY A 201 11.03 16.00 2.33
N LEU A 202 10.37 17.16 2.40
CA LEU A 202 11.01 18.47 2.20
C LEU A 202 12.12 18.77 3.21
N ASP A 203 12.19 18.01 4.32
CA ASP A 203 13.26 18.10 5.31
C ASP A 203 14.58 17.42 4.90
N GLY A 204 14.58 16.63 3.83
CA GLY A 204 15.74 15.89 3.32
C GLY A 204 16.23 14.75 4.22
N LYS A 205 15.51 14.40 5.29
CA LYS A 205 15.96 13.44 6.31
C LYS A 205 15.19 12.13 6.23
N THR A 206 13.87 12.23 6.17
CA THR A 206 12.98 11.07 6.26
C THR A 206 12.05 11.03 5.06
N LYS A 207 11.27 9.95 4.93
CA LYS A 207 10.23 9.87 3.91
C LYS A 207 9.19 10.97 4.10
N MET A 208 8.54 11.36 3.01
CA MET A 208 7.40 12.27 3.06
C MET A 208 6.29 11.69 3.96
N SER A 209 5.87 12.46 4.97
CA SER A 209 4.84 12.08 5.95
C SER A 209 4.03 13.29 6.41
N LYS A 210 2.70 13.17 6.39
CA LYS A 210 1.77 14.22 6.86
C LYS A 210 2.07 14.65 8.30
N SER A 211 2.36 13.69 9.17
CA SER A 211 2.66 13.94 10.59
C SER A 211 3.93 14.78 10.82
N LEU A 212 4.87 14.77 9.87
CA LEU A 212 6.10 15.54 9.94
C LEU A 212 5.98 16.92 9.27
N GLY A 213 4.85 17.21 8.61
CA GLY A 213 4.65 18.46 7.88
C GLY A 213 5.60 18.65 6.69
N ASN A 214 6.30 17.60 6.27
CA ASN A 214 7.35 17.65 5.25
C ASN A 214 6.84 17.25 3.84
N THR A 215 5.57 17.53 3.53
CA THR A 215 4.87 16.98 2.37
C THR A 215 4.38 18.03 1.38
N ILE A 216 4.25 17.61 0.12
CA ILE A 216 3.47 18.31 -0.92
C ILE A 216 2.25 17.43 -1.22
N LEU A 217 1.06 17.94 -0.92
CA LEU A 217 -0.19 17.24 -1.20
C LEU A 217 -0.47 17.26 -2.70
N LEU A 218 -1.17 16.25 -3.21
CA LEU A 218 -1.60 16.23 -4.62
C LEU A 218 -2.61 17.34 -4.92
N SER A 219 -3.36 17.75 -3.89
CA SER A 219 -4.35 18.82 -3.95
C SER A 219 -3.79 20.21 -3.64
N ASP A 220 -2.47 20.38 -3.42
CA ASP A 220 -1.89 21.69 -3.13
C ASP A 220 -2.03 22.60 -4.36
N SER A 221 -2.41 23.85 -4.14
CA SER A 221 -2.39 24.89 -5.18
C SER A 221 -0.96 25.21 -5.65
N PRO A 222 -0.78 25.75 -6.87
CA PRO A 222 0.54 26.18 -7.35
C PRO A 222 1.26 27.11 -6.36
N GLU A 223 0.53 28.00 -5.70
CA GLU A 223 1.06 28.92 -4.69
C GLU A 223 1.58 28.16 -3.45
N GLU A 224 0.82 27.20 -2.94
CA GLU A 224 1.21 26.36 -1.79
C GLU A 224 2.43 25.50 -2.11
N ILE A 225 2.46 24.88 -3.30
CA ILE A 225 3.61 24.11 -3.78
C ILE A 225 4.86 24.98 -3.78
N MET A 226 4.77 26.19 -4.37
CA MET A 226 5.91 27.12 -4.42
C MET A 226 6.36 27.56 -3.02
N GLN A 227 5.43 27.81 -2.10
CA GLN A 227 5.76 28.16 -0.72
C GLN A 227 6.47 27.01 0.02
N LYS A 228 6.01 25.77 -0.18
CA LYS A 228 6.60 24.56 0.41
C LYS A 228 7.99 24.27 -0.18
N MET A 229 8.12 24.34 -1.51
CA MET A 229 9.39 24.11 -2.22
C MET A 229 10.48 25.12 -1.85
N ARG A 230 10.12 26.38 -1.59
CA ARG A 230 11.10 27.40 -1.11
C ARG A 230 11.73 27.04 0.24
N LYS A 231 11.08 26.20 1.05
CA LYS A 231 11.57 25.74 2.35
C LYS A 231 12.25 24.38 2.28
N ALA A 232 12.28 23.73 1.10
CA ALA A 232 12.87 22.42 0.94
C ALA A 232 14.38 22.46 1.19
N VAL A 233 14.88 21.47 1.92
CA VAL A 233 16.30 21.34 2.21
C VAL A 233 17.06 20.95 0.95
N THR A 234 18.00 21.80 0.53
CA THR A 234 18.96 21.52 -0.54
C THR A 234 20.32 21.09 0.03
N ASP A 235 21.43 21.60 -0.49
CA ASP A 235 22.75 21.42 0.12
C ASP A 235 23.00 22.47 1.22
N THR A 236 23.14 22.04 2.47
CA THR A 236 23.41 22.93 3.61
C THR A 236 24.80 23.54 3.60
N GLN A 237 25.74 22.98 2.83
CA GLN A 237 27.08 23.55 2.64
C GLN A 237 27.13 24.59 1.52
N LYS A 238 26.08 24.69 0.69
CA LYS A 238 25.95 25.71 -0.34
C LYS A 238 25.40 27.01 0.25
N ILE A 239 26.27 27.81 0.87
CA ILE A 239 25.87 29.01 1.62
C ILE A 239 25.41 30.14 0.68
N ARG A 240 26.06 30.33 -0.47
CA ARG A 240 25.76 31.40 -1.43
C ARG A 240 25.25 30.86 -2.76
N LYS A 241 24.62 31.74 -3.54
CA LYS A 241 24.04 31.41 -4.84
C LYS A 241 25.06 30.78 -5.81
N ASN A 242 26.30 31.28 -5.81
CA ASN A 242 27.34 30.88 -6.76
C ASN A 242 28.30 29.80 -6.21
N ASP A 243 28.12 29.36 -4.97
CA ASP A 243 28.92 28.26 -4.42
C ASP A 243 28.52 26.95 -5.16
N PRO A 244 29.49 26.06 -5.44
CA PRO A 244 29.17 24.76 -6.00
C PRO A 244 28.27 23.98 -5.03
N GLY A 245 27.20 23.40 -5.55
CA GLY A 245 26.32 22.53 -4.79
C GLY A 245 26.58 21.07 -5.09
N ARG A 246 26.22 20.20 -4.15
CA ARG A 246 26.28 18.74 -4.27
C ARG A 246 24.90 18.16 -4.56
N PRO A 247 24.62 17.71 -5.80
CA PRO A 247 23.32 17.18 -6.17
C PRO A 247 22.92 15.94 -5.38
N GLU A 248 23.88 15.10 -5.00
CA GLU A 248 23.69 13.82 -4.30
C GLU A 248 23.12 13.96 -2.89
N VAL A 249 23.27 15.12 -2.25
CA VAL A 249 22.69 15.43 -0.93
C VAL A 249 21.50 16.39 -1.02
N CYS A 250 21.11 16.81 -2.22
CA CYS A 250 20.08 17.80 -2.43
C CYS A 250 18.71 17.11 -2.63
N THR A 251 17.79 17.32 -1.68
CA THR A 251 16.43 16.78 -1.74
C THR A 251 15.71 17.21 -3.02
N VAL A 252 15.82 18.49 -3.38
CA VAL A 252 15.17 19.04 -4.57
C VAL A 252 15.71 18.40 -5.85
N PHE A 253 17.03 18.14 -5.91
CA PHE A 253 17.62 17.43 -7.05
C PHE A 253 17.09 16.00 -7.15
N SER A 254 16.88 15.31 -6.03
CA SER A 254 16.29 13.97 -6.02
C SER A 254 14.88 13.92 -6.62
N TYR A 255 14.12 15.03 -6.54
CA TYR A 255 12.80 15.13 -7.15
C TYR A 255 12.87 15.31 -8.66
N HIS A 256 13.88 16.03 -9.16
CA HIS A 256 14.10 16.23 -10.60
C HIS A 256 14.62 14.98 -11.35
N GLN A 257 15.10 13.98 -10.62
CA GLN A 257 15.55 12.71 -11.19
C GLN A 257 14.41 11.71 -11.43
N ARG A 258 13.17 12.11 -11.13
CA ARG A 258 11.94 11.32 -11.29
C ARG A 258 11.13 11.91 -12.43
#